data_AF-A0A968MEN1-F1
#
_entry.id   AF-A0A968MEN1-F1
#
_cell.length_a   1.000
_cell.length_b   1.000
_cell.length_c   1.000
_cell.angle_alpha   90.00
_cell.angle_beta   90.00
_cell.angle_gamma   90.00
#
_symmetry.space_group_name_H-M   'P 1'
#
loop_
_entity.id
_entity.type
_entity.pdbx_description
1 polymer ?
#
loop_
_entity_poly.entity_id
_entity_poly.type
_entity_poly.pdbx_seq_one_letter_code
_entity_poly.pdbx_strand_id
1 'polypeptide(L)'
;MREHLLQKLSPVSKRILGRAESAARRSGHNFLGPEQLLLGLSQEESAVFPLLQALGVTPHRIQEHLQSLVGKGSGLLAVEIPLTPKVYRIISRAIEAAHTQAVEPQHLCLGLLQEGDGVVRRILEQLQVDRLALEHHLLVLPPQQRSQELGSQRLFHSLAHWVESRDLGQVRCPVAPFSLPTGDLIRVDLICSPHHAPKDQPPPIVIDVCSSTKPANALAARMTWLLQIGVQVGLVIDEVLHTVTVYRLQQPPRVLQVDHQLTLPEFFPGWGMEVASLWPIANPSESQPRS
;
A
#
# COMPACT_ATOMS: atom_id res chain seq x y z
N MET A 1 -17.84 -21.02 7.14
CA MET A 1 -18.11 -20.20 5.94
C MET A 1 -17.55 -18.77 6.06
N ARG A 2 -17.79 -18.03 7.16
CA ARG A 2 -17.23 -16.68 7.40
C ARG A 2 -15.69 -16.62 7.37
N GLU A 3 -15.01 -17.54 8.05
CA GLU A 3 -13.54 -17.54 8.14
C GLU A 3 -12.84 -17.72 6.78
N HIS A 4 -13.40 -18.56 5.91
CA HIS A 4 -12.81 -18.82 4.59
C HIS A 4 -12.90 -17.60 3.66
N LEU A 5 -13.96 -16.81 3.75
CA LEU A 5 -14.10 -15.56 3.00
C LEU A 5 -13.09 -14.52 3.47
N LEU A 6 -12.87 -14.41 4.79
CA LEU A 6 -11.91 -13.47 5.37
C LEU A 6 -10.46 -13.84 5.07
N GLN A 7 -10.14 -15.13 4.84
CA GLN A 7 -8.79 -15.57 4.47
C GLN A 7 -8.32 -15.00 3.13
N LYS A 8 -9.23 -14.81 2.16
CA LYS A 8 -8.90 -14.29 0.83
C LYS A 8 -8.67 -12.77 0.79
N LEU A 9 -9.00 -12.06 1.87
CA LEU A 9 -8.84 -10.61 1.94
C LEU A 9 -7.37 -10.22 2.12
N SER A 10 -6.95 -9.17 1.40
CA SER A 10 -5.64 -8.56 1.64
C SER A 10 -5.56 -7.98 3.06
N PRO A 11 -4.35 -7.77 3.61
CA PRO A 11 -4.18 -7.15 4.93
C PRO A 11 -4.90 -5.80 5.04
N VAL A 12 -4.89 -4.99 3.97
CA VAL A 12 -5.58 -3.68 3.92
C VAL A 12 -7.11 -3.88 3.96
N SER A 13 -7.64 -4.81 3.16
CA SER A 13 -9.06 -5.17 3.16
C SER A 13 -9.55 -5.70 4.51
N LYS A 14 -8.71 -6.45 5.24
CA LYS A 14 -9.02 -6.89 6.61
C LYS A 14 -9.11 -5.71 7.58
N ARG A 15 -8.20 -4.72 7.46
CA ARG A 15 -8.26 -3.49 8.26
C ARG A 15 -9.49 -2.64 7.93
N ILE A 16 -9.87 -2.53 6.65
CA ILE A 16 -11.12 -1.88 6.22
C ILE A 16 -12.33 -2.52 6.90
N LEU A 17 -12.42 -3.86 6.92
CA LEU A 17 -13.48 -4.56 7.63
C LEU A 17 -13.44 -4.30 9.14
N GLY A 18 -12.27 -4.35 9.77
CA GLY A 18 -12.13 -4.03 11.20
C GLY A 18 -12.56 -2.60 11.54
N ARG A 19 -12.28 -1.63 10.65
CA ARG A 19 -12.77 -0.24 10.80
C ARG A 19 -14.28 -0.15 10.62
N ALA A 20 -14.85 -0.86 9.66
CA ALA A 20 -16.30 -0.94 9.46
C ALA A 20 -17.01 -1.58 10.67
N GLU A 21 -16.45 -2.65 11.25
CA GLU A 21 -16.96 -3.27 12.48
C GLU A 21 -16.89 -2.30 13.66
N SER A 22 -15.76 -1.61 13.81
CA SER A 22 -15.58 -0.58 14.84
C SER A 22 -16.57 0.58 14.67
N ALA A 23 -16.85 0.98 13.42
CA ALA A 23 -17.83 2.02 13.12
C ALA A 23 -19.27 1.60 13.42
N ALA A 24 -19.65 0.36 13.10
CA ALA A 24 -20.94 -0.21 13.46
C ALA A 24 -21.14 -0.18 14.98
N ARG A 25 -20.12 -0.64 15.73
CA ARG A 25 -20.12 -0.62 17.20
C ARG A 25 -20.26 0.78 17.78
N ARG A 26 -19.48 1.77 17.28
CA ARG A 26 -19.59 3.17 17.73
C ARG A 26 -20.95 3.80 17.45
N SER A 27 -21.61 3.36 16.37
CA SER A 27 -22.94 3.86 15.98
C SER A 27 -24.07 3.13 16.71
N GLY A 28 -23.76 2.14 17.56
CA GLY A 28 -24.73 1.31 18.26
C GLY A 28 -25.44 0.28 17.37
N HIS A 29 -24.92 0.02 16.17
CA HIS A 29 -25.48 -0.99 15.27
C HIS A 29 -24.97 -2.39 15.64
N ASN A 30 -25.88 -3.35 15.71
CA ASN A 30 -25.58 -4.75 16.05
C ASN A 30 -25.18 -5.59 14.82
N PHE A 31 -25.09 -4.99 13.65
CA PHE A 31 -24.76 -5.66 12.38
C PHE A 31 -23.87 -4.75 11.54
N LEU A 32 -23.00 -5.35 10.71
CA LEU A 32 -22.22 -4.62 9.72
C LEU A 32 -23.00 -4.53 8.41
N GLY A 33 -23.44 -3.33 8.07
CA GLY A 33 -24.10 -3.00 6.80
C GLY A 33 -23.12 -2.49 5.74
N PRO A 34 -23.55 -2.42 4.47
CA PRO A 34 -22.77 -1.84 3.37
C PRO A 34 -22.27 -0.41 3.67
N GLU A 35 -23.02 0.36 4.42
CA GLU A 35 -22.71 1.74 4.73
C GLU A 35 -21.57 1.91 5.74
N GLN A 36 -21.39 0.98 6.69
CA GLN A 36 -20.20 0.96 7.53
C GLN A 36 -18.99 0.45 6.74
N LEU A 37 -19.19 -0.43 5.74
CA LEU A 37 -18.13 -0.82 4.82
C LEU A 37 -17.64 0.36 3.98
N LEU A 38 -18.56 1.19 3.45
CA LEU A 38 -18.23 2.45 2.77
C LEU A 38 -17.41 3.37 3.70
N LEU A 39 -17.85 3.51 4.96
CA LEU A 39 -17.14 4.33 5.93
C LEU A 39 -15.73 3.77 6.20
N GLY A 40 -15.57 2.45 6.33
CA GLY A 40 -14.26 1.81 6.46
C GLY A 40 -13.34 2.08 5.27
N LEU A 41 -13.85 1.98 4.03
CA LEU A 41 -13.12 2.31 2.80
C LEU A 41 -12.66 3.78 2.76
N SER A 42 -13.50 4.70 3.27
CA SER A 42 -13.17 6.13 3.33
C SER A 42 -12.19 6.51 4.45
N GLN A 43 -11.84 5.58 5.35
CA GLN A 43 -10.99 5.83 6.52
C GLN A 43 -9.63 5.13 6.45
N GLU A 44 -9.53 4.00 5.74
CA GLU A 44 -8.27 3.30 5.56
C GLU A 44 -7.49 3.87 4.37
N GLU A 45 -6.23 4.23 4.60
CA GLU A 45 -5.32 4.60 3.52
C GLU A 45 -5.14 3.43 2.55
N SER A 46 -5.64 3.62 1.32
CA SER A 46 -5.61 2.62 0.26
C SER A 46 -5.63 3.30 -1.12
N ALA A 47 -5.46 2.55 -2.21
CA ALA A 47 -5.54 3.09 -3.57
C ALA A 47 -6.93 3.67 -3.89
N VAL A 48 -7.96 3.22 -3.16
CA VAL A 48 -9.33 3.72 -3.29
C VAL A 48 -9.52 5.04 -2.53
N PHE A 49 -8.72 5.30 -1.50
CA PHE A 49 -8.90 6.45 -0.62
C PHE A 49 -8.75 7.81 -1.35
N PRO A 50 -7.69 8.08 -2.14
CA PRO A 50 -7.59 9.32 -2.90
C PRO A 50 -8.75 9.51 -3.89
N LEU A 51 -9.22 8.42 -4.50
CA LEU A 51 -10.34 8.44 -5.44
C LEU A 51 -11.65 8.84 -4.73
N LEU A 52 -11.94 8.24 -3.58
CA LEU A 52 -13.10 8.62 -2.77
C LEU A 52 -13.00 10.06 -2.27
N GLN A 53 -11.82 10.51 -1.84
CA GLN A 53 -11.61 11.90 -1.42
C GLN A 53 -11.84 12.90 -2.57
N ALA A 54 -11.30 12.62 -3.75
CA ALA A 54 -11.47 13.47 -4.93
C ALA A 54 -12.94 13.62 -5.34
N LEU A 55 -13.75 12.59 -5.09
CA LEU A 55 -15.20 12.59 -5.32
C LEU A 55 -16.01 13.15 -4.14
N GLY A 56 -15.35 13.66 -3.10
CA GLY A 56 -16.01 14.21 -1.92
C GLY A 56 -16.65 13.17 -1.00
N VAL A 57 -16.34 11.88 -1.19
CA VAL A 57 -16.78 10.75 -0.35
C VAL A 57 -15.86 10.63 0.85
N THR A 58 -16.02 11.56 1.79
CA THR A 58 -15.22 11.64 3.02
C THR A 58 -15.95 11.02 4.21
N PRO A 59 -15.23 10.54 5.24
CA PRO A 59 -15.86 9.93 6.42
C PRO A 59 -16.91 10.83 7.08
N HIS A 60 -16.61 12.14 7.17
CA HIS A 60 -17.52 13.13 7.74
C HIS A 60 -18.85 13.19 6.98
N ARG A 61 -18.78 13.37 5.66
CA ARG A 61 -19.99 13.49 4.82
C ARG A 61 -20.78 12.18 4.78
N ILE A 62 -20.10 11.03 4.70
CA ILE A 62 -20.78 9.73 4.82
C ILE A 62 -21.55 9.65 6.13
N GLN A 63 -20.94 10.04 7.25
CA GLN A 63 -21.56 9.96 8.57
C GLN A 63 -22.75 10.92 8.72
N GLU A 64 -22.68 12.14 8.18
CA GLU A 64 -23.81 13.08 8.14
C GLU A 64 -25.02 12.46 7.42
N HIS A 65 -24.80 11.90 6.24
CA HIS A 65 -25.87 11.24 5.48
C HIS A 65 -26.36 9.96 6.17
N LEU A 66 -25.47 9.19 6.80
CA LEU A 66 -25.81 7.97 7.53
C LEU A 66 -26.80 8.23 8.66
N GLN A 67 -26.54 9.26 9.47
CA GLN A 67 -27.39 9.63 10.60
C GLN A 67 -28.79 10.02 10.13
N SER A 68 -28.90 10.68 8.98
CA SER A 68 -30.18 11.06 8.40
C SER A 68 -30.99 9.88 7.83
N LEU A 69 -30.32 8.82 7.38
CA LEU A 69 -30.96 7.70 6.66
C LEU A 69 -31.27 6.48 7.53
N VAL A 70 -30.43 6.21 8.54
CA VAL A 70 -30.49 4.97 9.34
C VAL A 70 -30.84 5.24 10.81
N GLY A 71 -30.54 6.45 11.31
CA GLY A 71 -30.70 6.78 12.73
C GLY A 71 -29.59 6.20 13.62
N LYS A 72 -29.72 6.34 14.95
CA LYS A 72 -28.81 5.72 15.92
C LYS A 72 -29.25 4.28 16.22
N GLY A 73 -28.30 3.36 16.33
CA GLY A 73 -28.58 1.98 16.69
C GLY A 73 -29.08 1.83 18.13
N SER A 74 -29.44 0.59 18.52
CA SER A 74 -30.12 0.32 19.79
C SER A 74 -29.28 0.60 21.05
N GLY A 75 -28.03 1.05 20.89
CA GLY A 75 -27.11 1.40 21.98
C GLY A 75 -26.54 0.20 22.75
N LEU A 76 -27.00 -1.01 22.44
CA LEU A 76 -26.48 -2.24 23.03
C LEU A 76 -25.18 -2.61 22.32
N LEU A 77 -24.11 -2.84 23.08
CA LEU A 77 -22.82 -3.22 22.53
C LEU A 77 -22.79 -4.73 22.32
N ALA A 78 -22.93 -5.18 21.07
CA ALA A 78 -22.74 -6.59 20.73
C ALA A 78 -21.26 -7.01 20.86
N VAL A 79 -21.03 -8.19 21.47
CA VAL A 79 -19.70 -8.81 21.64
C VAL A 79 -19.05 -9.06 20.28
N GLU A 80 -19.83 -9.54 19.31
CA GLU A 80 -19.44 -9.64 17.91
C GLU A 80 -20.41 -8.86 17.02
N ILE A 81 -19.89 -8.24 15.96
CA ILE A 81 -20.69 -7.60 14.92
C ILE A 81 -20.83 -8.59 13.75
N PRO A 82 -21.97 -9.28 13.58
CA PRO A 82 -22.21 -10.12 12.41
C PRO A 82 -22.33 -9.30 11.13
N LEU A 83 -21.86 -9.87 10.02
CA LEU A 83 -22.04 -9.30 8.68
C LEU A 83 -23.48 -9.49 8.21
N THR A 84 -24.08 -8.45 7.63
CA THR A 84 -25.39 -8.58 6.96
C THR A 84 -25.29 -9.44 5.70
N PRO A 85 -26.41 -10.06 5.24
CA PRO A 85 -26.42 -10.79 3.97
C PRO A 85 -25.94 -9.95 2.77
N LYS A 86 -26.21 -8.64 2.78
CA LYS A 86 -25.71 -7.69 1.77
C LYS A 86 -24.18 -7.64 1.75
N VAL A 87 -23.55 -7.55 2.92
CA VAL A 87 -22.08 -7.52 3.02
C VAL A 87 -21.45 -8.85 2.62
N TYR A 88 -22.08 -9.98 2.94
CA TYR A 88 -21.63 -11.27 2.42
C TYR A 88 -21.59 -11.28 0.89
N ARG A 89 -22.64 -10.78 0.22
CA ARG A 89 -22.67 -10.68 -1.24
C ARG A 89 -21.60 -9.75 -1.81
N ILE A 90 -21.39 -8.60 -1.18
CA ILE A 90 -20.32 -7.66 -1.56
C ILE A 90 -18.96 -8.35 -1.52
N ILE A 91 -18.65 -9.06 -0.43
CA ILE A 91 -17.38 -9.77 -0.28
C ILE A 91 -17.27 -10.91 -1.30
N SER A 92 -18.34 -11.68 -1.54
CA SER A 92 -18.33 -12.73 -2.55
C SER A 92 -18.04 -12.17 -3.95
N ARG A 93 -18.67 -11.05 -4.34
CA ARG A 93 -18.39 -10.38 -5.60
C ARG A 93 -16.97 -9.83 -5.68
N ALA A 94 -16.46 -9.31 -4.57
CA ALA A 94 -15.07 -8.87 -4.49
C ALA A 94 -14.08 -10.03 -4.68
N ILE A 95 -14.41 -11.22 -4.17
CA ILE A 95 -13.62 -12.45 -4.41
C ILE A 95 -13.69 -12.88 -5.88
N GLU A 96 -14.87 -12.83 -6.49
CA GLU A 96 -15.03 -13.10 -7.93
C GLU A 96 -14.21 -12.12 -8.78
N ALA A 97 -14.25 -10.83 -8.47
CA ALA A 97 -13.48 -9.80 -9.15
C ALA A 97 -11.96 -9.99 -8.99
N ALA A 98 -11.49 -10.43 -7.82
CA ALA A 98 -10.07 -10.69 -7.54
C ALA A 98 -9.54 -11.97 -8.24
N HIS A 99 -10.41 -12.85 -8.72
CA HIS A 99 -10.05 -14.13 -9.35
C HIS A 99 -9.11 -14.99 -8.47
N THR A 100 -7.84 -15.12 -8.87
CA THR A 100 -6.80 -15.90 -8.17
C THR A 100 -5.99 -15.06 -7.18
N GLN A 101 -6.21 -13.74 -7.16
CA GLN A 101 -5.47 -12.79 -6.33
C GLN A 101 -6.16 -12.56 -4.98
N ALA A 102 -5.45 -11.91 -4.07
CA ALA A 102 -6.05 -11.43 -2.82
C ALA A 102 -7.08 -10.32 -3.11
N VAL A 103 -8.14 -10.26 -2.31
CA VAL A 103 -9.16 -9.23 -2.44
C VAL A 103 -8.61 -7.91 -1.89
N GLU A 104 -8.14 -7.06 -2.80
CA GLU A 104 -7.74 -5.67 -2.52
C GLU A 104 -8.93 -4.69 -2.33
N PRO A 105 -8.69 -3.49 -1.75
CA PRO A 105 -9.73 -2.49 -1.49
C PRO A 105 -10.57 -2.11 -2.70
N GLN A 106 -9.99 -2.06 -3.91
CA GLN A 106 -10.73 -1.78 -5.13
C GLN A 106 -11.80 -2.83 -5.44
N HIS A 107 -11.53 -4.11 -5.16
CA HIS A 107 -12.51 -5.19 -5.35
C HIS A 107 -13.65 -5.08 -4.33
N LEU A 108 -13.34 -4.74 -3.09
CA LEU A 108 -14.37 -4.46 -2.07
C LEU A 108 -15.24 -3.26 -2.47
N CYS A 109 -14.62 -2.19 -2.97
CA CYS A 109 -15.34 -1.01 -3.44
C CYS A 109 -16.21 -1.33 -4.67
N LEU A 110 -15.69 -2.08 -5.65
CA LEU A 110 -16.46 -2.57 -6.79
C LEU A 110 -17.65 -3.42 -6.35
N GLY A 111 -17.44 -4.41 -5.48
CA GLY A 111 -18.52 -5.23 -4.94
C GLY A 111 -19.59 -4.41 -4.22
N LEU A 112 -19.16 -3.36 -3.49
CA LEU A 112 -20.04 -2.42 -2.80
C LEU A 112 -20.91 -1.62 -3.77
N LEU A 113 -20.33 -1.11 -4.86
CA LEU A 113 -21.06 -0.36 -5.89
C LEU A 113 -22.03 -1.23 -6.69
N GLN A 114 -21.69 -2.51 -6.87
CA GLN A 114 -22.51 -3.48 -7.59
C GLN A 114 -23.68 -4.01 -6.75
N GLU A 115 -23.59 -4.03 -5.42
CA GLU A 115 -24.68 -4.46 -4.53
C GLU A 115 -25.98 -3.66 -4.78
N GLY A 116 -25.87 -2.49 -5.41
CA GLY A 116 -26.98 -1.77 -6.01
C GLY A 116 -27.79 -0.98 -4.98
N ASP A 117 -29.12 -1.19 -4.97
CA ASP A 117 -30.06 -0.40 -4.18
C ASP A 117 -29.84 -0.51 -2.66
N GLY A 118 -29.73 0.65 -2.01
CA GLY A 118 -29.56 0.74 -0.58
C GLY A 118 -29.05 2.10 -0.11
N VAL A 119 -28.65 2.14 1.17
CA VAL A 119 -28.16 3.34 1.85
C VAL A 119 -26.93 3.91 1.14
N VAL A 120 -25.98 3.05 0.75
CA VAL A 120 -24.76 3.46 0.04
C VAL A 120 -25.08 4.19 -1.26
N ARG A 121 -25.99 3.65 -2.08
CA ARG A 121 -26.43 4.28 -3.32
C ARG A 121 -26.99 5.69 -3.04
N ARG A 122 -27.87 5.81 -2.05
CA ARG A 122 -28.46 7.11 -1.65
C ARG A 122 -27.40 8.11 -1.17
N ILE A 123 -26.41 7.64 -0.40
CA ILE A 123 -25.28 8.49 0.04
C ILE A 123 -24.51 8.99 -1.17
N LEU A 124 -24.14 8.12 -2.11
CA LEU A 124 -23.39 8.51 -3.30
C LEU A 124 -24.20 9.47 -4.20
N GLU A 125 -25.52 9.26 -4.34
CA GLU A 125 -26.42 10.16 -5.07
C GLU A 125 -26.52 11.54 -4.39
N GLN A 126 -26.65 11.59 -3.06
CA GLN A 126 -26.66 12.84 -2.30
C GLN A 126 -25.34 13.61 -2.39
N LEU A 127 -24.22 12.88 -2.51
CA LEU A 127 -22.89 13.44 -2.74
C LEU A 127 -22.63 13.79 -4.21
N GLN A 128 -23.59 13.55 -5.11
CA GLN A 128 -23.48 13.79 -6.56
C GLN A 128 -22.32 13.04 -7.22
N VAL A 129 -22.02 11.84 -6.71
CA VAL A 129 -20.94 10.99 -7.24
C VAL A 129 -21.46 10.21 -8.44
N ASP A 130 -20.77 10.33 -9.58
CA ASP A 130 -21.02 9.48 -10.72
C ASP A 130 -20.50 8.06 -10.45
N ARG A 131 -21.46 7.17 -10.19
CA ARG A 131 -21.20 5.75 -9.89
C ARG A 131 -20.49 5.05 -11.05
N LEU A 132 -20.88 5.34 -12.30
CA LEU A 132 -20.29 4.69 -13.47
C LEU A 132 -18.85 5.15 -13.68
N ALA A 133 -18.60 6.45 -13.50
CA ALA A 133 -17.24 6.99 -13.53
C ALA A 133 -16.38 6.35 -12.43
N LEU A 134 -16.88 6.26 -11.20
CA LEU A 134 -16.17 5.62 -10.09
C LEU A 134 -15.85 4.14 -10.39
N GLU A 135 -16.83 3.36 -10.89
CA GLU A 135 -16.60 1.96 -11.30
C GLU A 135 -15.50 1.85 -12.36
N HIS A 136 -15.53 2.70 -13.38
CA HIS A 136 -14.51 2.71 -14.42
C HIS A 136 -13.11 3.01 -13.86
N HIS A 137 -13.00 4.00 -12.96
CA HIS A 137 -11.73 4.32 -12.28
C HIS A 137 -11.22 3.15 -11.45
N LEU A 138 -12.09 2.44 -10.73
CA LEU A 138 -11.70 1.28 -9.91
C LEU A 138 -11.19 0.10 -10.73
N LEU A 139 -11.70 -0.10 -11.95
CA LEU A 139 -11.25 -1.16 -12.86
C LEU A 139 -9.85 -0.89 -13.43
N VAL A 140 -9.49 0.39 -13.60
CA VAL A 140 -8.17 0.79 -14.12
C VAL A 140 -7.16 1.08 -13.01
N LEU A 141 -7.58 1.05 -11.73
CA LEU A 141 -6.64 1.15 -10.62
C LEU A 141 -5.66 -0.03 -10.69
N PRO A 142 -4.34 0.23 -10.76
CA PRO A 142 -3.38 -0.86 -10.64
C PRO A 142 -3.62 -1.58 -9.31
N PRO A 143 -3.46 -2.92 -9.25
CA PRO A 143 -3.45 -3.62 -7.98
C PRO A 143 -2.48 -2.89 -7.05
N GLN A 144 -2.89 -2.63 -5.81
CA GLN A 144 -1.99 -2.06 -4.82
C GLN A 144 -0.73 -2.91 -4.77
N GLN A 145 0.35 -2.39 -5.34
CA GLN A 145 1.68 -2.78 -4.91
C GLN A 145 1.73 -2.38 -3.43
N ARG A 146 2.03 -3.38 -2.60
CA ARG A 146 1.77 -3.40 -1.16
C ARG A 146 2.15 -2.08 -0.50
N SER A 147 1.47 -1.72 0.60
CA SER A 147 2.00 -0.79 1.61
C SER A 147 3.38 -1.19 2.16
N GLN A 148 3.93 -2.33 1.73
CA GLN A 148 5.27 -2.82 2.00
C GLN A 148 6.35 -2.27 1.04
N GLU A 149 6.00 -1.32 0.15
CA GLU A 149 6.89 -0.76 -0.87
C GLU A 149 6.73 0.76 -1.03
N LEU A 150 6.11 1.46 -0.05
CA LEU A 150 5.96 2.92 -0.15
C LEU A 150 7.33 3.60 -0.18
N GLY A 151 8.26 3.09 0.64
CA GLY A 151 9.64 3.58 0.68
C GLY A 151 10.35 3.37 -0.65
N SER A 152 10.27 2.17 -1.23
CA SER A 152 10.92 1.87 -2.52
C SER A 152 10.29 2.63 -3.68
N GLN A 153 8.98 2.90 -3.67
CA GLN A 153 8.30 3.71 -4.68
C GLN A 153 8.67 5.20 -4.60
N ARG A 154 8.76 5.77 -3.40
CA ARG A 154 9.19 7.16 -3.26
C ARG A 154 10.65 7.34 -3.63
N LEU A 155 11.50 6.37 -3.24
CA LEU A 155 12.88 6.31 -3.70
C LEU A 155 12.97 6.15 -5.21
N PHE A 156 12.17 5.27 -5.81
CA PHE A 156 12.04 5.11 -7.26
C PHE A 156 11.74 6.45 -7.91
N HIS A 157 10.70 7.14 -7.46
CA HIS A 157 10.27 8.38 -8.08
C HIS A 157 11.33 9.48 -7.97
N SER A 158 11.95 9.63 -6.81
CA SER A 158 13.04 10.60 -6.58
C SER A 158 14.25 10.33 -7.48
N LEU A 159 14.70 9.07 -7.55
CA LEU A 159 15.82 8.66 -8.40
C LEU A 159 15.47 8.76 -9.89
N ALA A 160 14.32 8.23 -10.31
CA ALA A 160 13.89 8.24 -11.71
C ALA A 160 13.80 9.69 -12.22
N HIS A 161 13.17 10.58 -11.44
CA HIS A 161 13.11 11.99 -11.80
C HIS A 161 14.50 12.62 -11.95
N TRP A 162 15.44 12.32 -11.05
CA TRP A 162 16.79 12.86 -11.14
C TRP A 162 17.60 12.31 -12.32
N VAL A 163 17.55 10.99 -12.53
CA VAL A 163 18.32 10.25 -13.54
C VAL A 163 17.79 10.54 -14.95
N GLU A 164 16.47 10.50 -15.14
CA GLU A 164 15.84 10.70 -16.44
C GLU A 164 15.90 12.17 -16.88
N SER A 165 15.74 13.13 -15.96
CA SER A 165 15.87 14.56 -16.29
C SER A 165 17.26 14.97 -16.78
N ARG A 166 18.27 14.13 -16.53
CA ARG A 166 19.68 14.38 -16.91
C ARG A 166 20.20 13.39 -17.95
N ASP A 167 19.34 12.52 -18.48
CA ASP A 167 19.70 11.46 -19.43
C ASP A 167 20.85 10.55 -18.93
N LEU A 168 20.88 10.30 -17.61
CA LEU A 168 21.96 9.57 -16.93
C LEU A 168 21.72 8.07 -16.83
N GLY A 169 20.66 7.51 -17.42
CA GLY A 169 20.35 6.07 -17.34
C GLY A 169 18.87 5.76 -17.10
N GLN A 170 18.60 4.64 -16.42
CA GLN A 170 17.22 4.19 -16.12
C GLN A 170 17.11 3.64 -14.70
N VAL A 171 15.97 3.93 -14.07
CA VAL A 171 15.53 3.31 -12.81
C VAL A 171 14.38 2.37 -13.14
N ARG A 172 14.41 1.13 -12.64
CA ARG A 172 13.43 0.09 -13.02
C ARG A 172 12.99 -0.71 -11.80
N CYS A 173 11.69 -1.00 -11.73
CA CYS A 173 11.12 -2.01 -10.84
C CYS A 173 10.98 -3.33 -11.65
N PRO A 174 11.82 -4.35 -11.43
CA PRO A 174 11.83 -5.55 -12.26
C PRO A 174 10.57 -6.39 -12.01
N VAL A 175 9.79 -6.63 -13.07
CA VAL A 175 8.63 -7.54 -13.01
C VAL A 175 9.08 -9.02 -12.95
N ALA A 176 10.24 -9.32 -13.53
CA ALA A 176 10.84 -10.64 -13.57
C ALA A 176 12.22 -10.65 -12.88
N PRO A 177 12.69 -11.81 -12.38
CA PRO A 177 14.05 -11.95 -11.87
C PRO A 177 15.07 -11.59 -12.95
N PHE A 178 16.19 -10.98 -12.56
CA PHE A 178 17.33 -10.80 -13.46
C PHE A 178 18.28 -11.98 -13.36
N SER A 179 18.92 -12.32 -14.48
CA SER A 179 19.90 -13.40 -14.54
C SER A 179 21.26 -12.87 -14.12
N LEU A 180 21.95 -13.63 -13.27
CA LEU A 180 23.36 -13.43 -13.03
C LEU A 180 24.23 -14.12 -14.07
N PRO A 181 25.51 -13.71 -14.20
CA PRO A 181 26.50 -14.45 -14.96
C PRO A 181 26.67 -15.91 -14.52
N THR A 182 26.33 -16.22 -13.26
CA THR A 182 26.36 -17.57 -12.69
C THR A 182 25.20 -18.46 -13.14
N GLY A 183 24.18 -17.90 -13.81
CA GLY A 183 22.94 -18.58 -14.18
C GLY A 183 21.84 -18.53 -13.13
N ASP A 184 22.13 -18.00 -11.93
CA ASP A 184 21.14 -17.83 -10.88
C ASP A 184 20.16 -16.69 -11.20
N LEU A 185 18.88 -16.89 -10.86
CA LEU A 185 17.83 -15.90 -11.02
C LEU A 185 17.55 -15.18 -9.71
N ILE A 186 17.65 -13.85 -9.74
CA ILE A 186 17.46 -13.01 -8.55
C ILE A 186 16.32 -12.04 -8.76
N ARG A 187 15.38 -12.00 -7.81
CA ARG A 187 14.30 -11.00 -7.78
C ARG A 187 14.58 -9.92 -6.75
N VAL A 188 14.80 -8.69 -7.19
CA VAL A 188 14.99 -7.52 -6.34
C VAL A 188 13.84 -6.55 -6.51
N ASP A 189 13.60 -5.73 -5.50
CA ASP A 189 12.45 -4.82 -5.49
C ASP A 189 12.70 -3.60 -6.40
N LEU A 190 13.94 -3.09 -6.48
CA LEU A 190 14.30 -2.02 -7.42
C LEU A 190 15.76 -2.12 -7.93
N ILE A 191 15.94 -1.77 -9.19
CA ILE A 191 17.25 -1.69 -9.86
C ILE A 191 17.46 -0.26 -10.35
N CYS A 192 18.65 0.27 -10.12
CA CYS A 192 19.05 1.53 -10.72
C CYS A 192 20.34 1.33 -11.53
N SER A 193 20.27 1.67 -12.81
CA SER A 193 21.40 1.61 -13.73
C SER A 193 21.73 3.01 -14.24
N PRO A 194 22.71 3.69 -13.64
CA PRO A 194 23.33 4.84 -14.26
C PRO A 194 24.03 4.37 -15.54
N HIS A 195 23.67 4.99 -16.66
CA HIS A 195 24.06 4.67 -18.03
C HIS A 195 23.48 3.33 -18.54
N HIS A 196 23.49 3.14 -19.87
CA HIS A 196 22.90 1.96 -20.51
C HIS A 196 23.75 0.70 -20.20
N ALA A 197 23.51 0.08 -19.05
CA ALA A 197 24.26 -1.08 -18.58
C ALA A 197 24.03 -2.30 -19.50
N PRO A 198 25.07 -3.10 -19.81
CA PRO A 198 24.92 -4.32 -20.59
C PRO A 198 24.01 -5.33 -19.88
N LYS A 199 23.18 -6.06 -20.63
CA LYS A 199 22.26 -7.07 -20.07
C LYS A 199 22.96 -8.22 -19.33
N ASP A 200 24.24 -8.46 -19.62
CA ASP A 200 25.01 -9.60 -19.12
C ASP A 200 25.81 -9.27 -17.84
N GLN A 201 25.69 -8.05 -17.31
CA GLN A 201 26.35 -7.63 -16.08
C GLN A 201 25.34 -7.40 -14.97
N PRO A 202 25.72 -7.67 -13.69
CA PRO A 202 24.85 -7.36 -12.57
C PRO A 202 24.57 -5.85 -12.52
N PRO A 203 23.36 -5.45 -12.13
CA PRO A 203 23.03 -4.04 -11.97
C PRO A 203 23.94 -3.40 -10.91
N PRO A 204 24.43 -2.16 -11.14
CA PRO A 204 25.36 -1.51 -10.22
C PRO A 204 24.69 -1.15 -8.89
N ILE A 205 23.38 -0.85 -8.90
CA ILE A 205 22.62 -0.50 -7.72
C ILE A 205 21.41 -1.43 -7.60
N VAL A 206 21.29 -2.08 -6.45
CA VAL A 206 20.18 -2.95 -6.09
C VAL A 206 19.54 -2.46 -4.80
N ILE A 207 18.21 -2.50 -4.76
CA ILE A 207 17.42 -2.11 -3.60
C ILE A 207 16.42 -3.21 -3.27
N ASP A 208 16.36 -3.61 -2.00
CA ASP A 208 15.33 -4.49 -1.45
C ASP A 208 14.64 -3.84 -0.25
N VAL A 209 13.42 -4.27 0.02
CA VAL A 209 12.62 -3.81 1.16
C VAL A 209 12.46 -4.93 2.19
N CYS A 210 12.74 -4.63 3.46
CA CYS A 210 12.43 -5.51 4.59
C CYS A 210 10.92 -5.69 4.69
N SER A 211 10.48 -6.94 4.84
CA SER A 211 9.07 -7.26 5.05
C SER A 211 8.93 -8.40 6.04
N SER A 212 7.70 -8.68 6.46
CA SER A 212 7.38 -9.85 7.31
C SER A 212 7.86 -11.18 6.73
N THR A 213 8.03 -11.26 5.41
CA THR A 213 8.53 -12.44 4.68
C THR A 213 10.01 -12.35 4.29
N LYS A 214 10.64 -11.16 4.40
CA LYS A 214 12.05 -10.91 4.09
C LYS A 214 12.68 -10.16 5.26
N PRO A 215 13.15 -10.85 6.32
CA PRO A 215 13.71 -10.18 7.49
C PRO A 215 15.06 -9.53 7.18
N ALA A 216 15.39 -8.47 7.93
CA ALA A 216 16.58 -7.65 7.68
C ALA A 216 17.90 -8.44 7.69
N ASN A 217 18.02 -9.48 8.54
CA ASN A 217 19.19 -10.34 8.60
C ASN A 217 19.42 -11.15 7.31
N ALA A 218 18.35 -11.68 6.71
CA ALA A 218 18.41 -12.40 5.45
C ALA A 218 18.80 -11.47 4.29
N LEU A 219 18.26 -10.24 4.28
CA LEU A 219 18.63 -9.22 3.29
C LEU A 219 20.09 -8.77 3.47
N ALA A 220 20.59 -8.63 4.70
CA ALA A 220 21.99 -8.26 4.94
C ALA A 220 22.98 -9.29 4.36
N ALA A 221 22.71 -10.58 4.58
CA ALA A 221 23.52 -11.67 4.00
C ALA A 221 23.47 -11.64 2.47
N ARG A 222 22.27 -11.44 1.91
CA ARG A 222 22.06 -11.30 0.46
C ARG A 222 22.80 -10.10 -0.13
N MET A 223 22.77 -8.94 0.52
CA MET A 223 23.48 -7.74 0.04
C MET A 223 24.98 -7.94 0.03
N THR A 224 25.53 -8.58 1.07
CA THR A 224 26.96 -8.92 1.13
C THR A 224 27.37 -9.79 -0.05
N TRP A 225 26.56 -10.81 -0.37
CA TRP A 225 26.82 -11.69 -1.51
C TRP A 225 26.65 -10.98 -2.86
N LEU A 226 25.60 -10.15 -3.03
CA LEU A 226 25.38 -9.34 -4.23
C LEU A 226 26.57 -8.42 -4.53
N LEU A 227 27.17 -7.83 -3.50
CA LEU A 227 28.37 -7.00 -3.66
C LEU A 227 29.58 -7.80 -4.17
N GLN A 228 29.73 -9.06 -3.74
CA GLN A 228 30.85 -9.91 -4.18
C GLN A 228 30.77 -10.31 -5.65
N ILE A 229 29.56 -10.39 -6.21
CA ILE A 229 29.34 -10.81 -7.60
C ILE A 229 29.31 -9.64 -8.59
N GLY A 230 29.48 -8.39 -8.13
CA GLY A 230 29.65 -7.21 -8.99
C GLY A 230 28.60 -6.11 -8.84
N VAL A 231 27.60 -6.26 -7.95
CA VAL A 231 26.78 -5.10 -7.53
C VAL A 231 27.70 -4.14 -6.77
N GLN A 232 27.57 -2.84 -7.02
CA GLN A 232 28.45 -1.84 -6.41
C GLN A 232 27.85 -1.26 -5.12
N VAL A 233 26.53 -1.00 -5.12
CA VAL A 233 25.80 -0.50 -3.96
C VAL A 233 24.52 -1.32 -3.74
N GLY A 234 24.33 -1.79 -2.52
CA GLY A 234 23.09 -2.41 -2.05
C GLY A 234 22.36 -1.47 -1.09
N LEU A 235 21.04 -1.36 -1.22
CA LEU A 235 20.20 -0.60 -0.30
C LEU A 235 19.12 -1.51 0.29
N VAL A 236 18.95 -1.45 1.60
CA VAL A 236 17.86 -2.13 2.30
C VAL A 236 17.01 -1.09 2.99
N ILE A 237 15.73 -1.02 2.61
CA ILE A 237 14.75 -0.15 3.26
C ILE A 237 14.06 -0.96 4.34
N ASP A 238 14.19 -0.53 5.59
CA ASP A 238 13.45 -1.10 6.71
C ASP A 238 12.21 -0.26 7.01
N GLU A 239 11.05 -0.74 6.58
CA GLU A 239 9.77 -0.07 6.81
C GLU A 239 9.25 -0.22 8.24
N VAL A 240 9.78 -1.15 9.03
CA VAL A 240 9.38 -1.32 10.44
C VAL A 240 10.17 -0.36 11.32
N LEU A 241 11.48 -0.25 11.07
CA LEU A 241 12.37 0.61 11.83
C LEU A 241 12.46 2.03 11.26
N HIS A 242 11.86 2.28 10.09
CA HIS A 242 12.02 3.53 9.34
C HIS A 242 13.50 3.91 9.17
N THR A 243 14.29 2.96 8.66
CA THR A 243 15.72 3.17 8.38
C THR A 243 16.09 2.71 6.98
N VAL A 244 17.21 3.22 6.47
CA VAL A 244 17.80 2.75 5.21
C VAL A 244 19.22 2.31 5.47
N THR A 245 19.55 1.06 5.16
CA THR A 245 20.93 0.56 5.28
C THR A 245 21.61 0.55 3.93
N VAL A 246 22.76 1.22 3.84
CA VAL A 246 23.59 1.29 2.63
C VAL A 246 24.76 0.32 2.76
N TYR A 247 24.88 -0.59 1.79
CA TYR A 247 25.93 -1.58 1.69
C TYR A 247 26.89 -1.21 0.56
N ARG A 248 28.19 -1.24 0.85
CA ARG A 248 29.27 -1.02 -0.12
C ARG A 248 30.33 -2.11 0.05
N LEU A 249 31.01 -2.44 -1.04
CA LEU A 249 32.09 -3.42 -0.99
C LEU A 249 33.20 -2.95 -0.04
N GLN A 250 33.67 -3.83 0.84
CA GLN A 250 34.75 -3.57 1.82
C GLN A 250 34.46 -2.42 2.83
N GLN A 251 33.20 -2.01 3.00
CA GLN A 251 32.81 -1.04 4.03
C GLN A 251 31.76 -1.65 4.97
N PRO A 252 31.77 -1.28 6.27
CA PRO A 252 30.69 -1.68 7.16
C PRO A 252 29.35 -1.08 6.69
N PRO A 253 28.23 -1.81 6.82
CA PRO A 253 26.91 -1.29 6.45
C PRO A 253 26.61 0.00 7.21
N ARG A 254 26.18 1.04 6.48
CA ARG A 254 25.83 2.34 7.07
C ARG A 254 24.33 2.43 7.22
N VAL A 255 23.84 2.49 8.46
CA VAL A 255 22.42 2.68 8.77
C VAL A 255 22.10 4.17 8.78
N LEU A 256 21.11 4.57 7.99
CA LEU A 256 20.57 5.93 7.93
C LEU A 256 19.22 5.98 8.64
N GLN A 257 19.10 6.91 9.59
CA GLN A 257 17.91 7.20 10.36
C GLN A 257 17.09 8.29 9.63
N VAL A 258 15.88 8.54 10.13
CA VAL A 258 14.91 9.49 9.56
C VAL A 258 15.48 10.91 9.35
N ASP A 259 16.36 11.35 10.24
CA ASP A 259 17.04 12.65 10.23
C ASP A 259 18.27 12.72 9.32
N HIS A 260 18.71 11.59 8.76
CA HIS A 260 19.84 11.55 7.83
C HIS A 260 19.39 11.82 6.39
N GLN A 261 20.35 12.23 5.55
CA GLN A 261 20.19 12.26 4.10
C GLN A 261 20.79 11.02 3.45
N LEU A 262 20.04 10.43 2.53
CA LEU A 262 20.50 9.39 1.62
C LEU A 262 21.15 10.05 0.41
N THR A 263 22.42 9.74 0.19
CA THR A 263 23.22 10.23 -0.95
C THR A 263 24.04 9.09 -1.54
N LEU A 264 24.18 9.06 -2.87
CA LEU A 264 25.03 8.13 -3.60
C LEU A 264 25.96 8.91 -4.54
N PRO A 265 26.92 9.68 -4.02
CA PRO A 265 27.77 10.56 -4.83
C PRO A 265 28.55 9.83 -5.92
N GLU A 266 28.83 8.54 -5.75
CA GLU A 266 29.52 7.68 -6.73
C GLU A 266 28.73 7.49 -8.04
N PHE A 267 27.40 7.64 -8.00
CA PHE A 267 26.52 7.46 -9.15
C PHE A 267 25.73 8.73 -9.49
N PHE A 268 25.33 9.48 -8.46
CA PHE A 268 24.46 10.65 -8.56
C PHE A 268 25.08 11.83 -7.81
N PRO A 269 26.15 12.46 -8.37
CA PRO A 269 26.77 13.61 -7.73
C PRO A 269 25.75 14.75 -7.60
N GLY A 270 25.58 15.27 -6.38
CA GLY A 270 24.63 16.33 -6.06
C GLY A 270 23.18 15.88 -5.82
N TRP A 271 22.87 14.58 -5.97
CA TRP A 271 21.58 14.04 -5.55
C TRP A 271 21.60 13.71 -4.06
N GLY A 272 20.52 14.07 -3.38
CA GLY A 272 20.27 13.69 -2.00
C GLY A 272 18.79 13.73 -1.69
N MET A 273 18.37 12.88 -0.77
CA MET A 273 16.99 12.82 -0.31
C MET A 273 16.98 12.63 1.20
N GLU A 274 16.12 13.36 1.90
CA GLU A 274 15.90 13.11 3.31
C GLU A 274 15.26 11.74 3.49
N VAL A 275 15.84 10.95 4.37
CA VAL A 275 15.36 9.59 4.64
C VAL A 275 13.90 9.67 5.11
N ALA A 276 13.54 10.67 5.92
CA ALA A 276 12.16 11.00 6.32
C ALA A 276 11.12 10.98 5.18
N SER A 277 11.49 11.45 3.99
CA SER A 277 10.57 11.57 2.86
C SER A 277 10.11 10.21 2.30
N LEU A 278 10.80 9.13 2.64
CA LEU A 278 10.42 7.76 2.26
C LEU A 278 9.13 7.31 2.94
N TRP A 279 8.73 7.96 4.02
CA TRP A 279 7.53 7.62 4.78
C TRP A 279 6.47 8.70 4.65
N PRO A 280 5.18 8.36 4.78
CA PRO A 280 4.13 9.36 4.92
C PRO A 280 4.41 10.24 6.15
N ILE A 281 4.12 11.54 6.02
CA ILE A 281 4.20 12.47 7.14
C ILE A 281 3.18 12.01 8.17
N ALA A 282 3.63 11.53 9.32
CA ALA A 282 2.74 11.15 10.40
C ALA A 282 1.92 12.39 10.79
N ASN A 283 0.60 12.31 10.69
CA ASN A 283 -0.27 13.35 11.21
C ASN A 283 -0.01 13.46 12.72
N PRO A 284 0.35 14.64 13.26
CA PRO A 284 0.70 14.81 14.67
C PRO A 284 -0.47 14.54 15.64
N SER A 285 -1.66 14.18 15.14
CA SER A 285 -2.83 13.83 15.94
C SER A 285 -2.87 12.37 16.44
N GLU A 286 -1.97 11.49 16.02
CA GLU A 286 -1.96 10.08 16.45
C GLU A 286 -0.88 9.72 17.50
N SER A 287 -0.03 10.67 17.89
CA SER A 287 1.09 10.45 18.83
C SER A 287 0.84 10.96 20.25
N GLN A 288 -0.41 11.04 20.71
CA GLN A 288 -0.69 11.14 22.15
C GLN A 288 -0.96 9.74 22.71
N PRO A 289 -0.12 9.22 23.62
CA PRO A 289 -0.48 8.03 24.37
C PRO A 289 -1.75 8.36 25.17
N ARG A 290 -2.81 7.58 24.95
CA ARG A 290 -3.99 7.62 25.81
C ARG A 290 -3.54 7.20 27.21
N SER A 291 -3.37 8.19 28.08
CA SER A 291 -3.25 8.06 29.52
C SER A 291 -4.52 7.50 30.14
#